data_AF-A0A4Q2ZFE2-F1
#
_entry.id   AF-A0A4Q2ZFE2-F1
#
_cell.length_a   1.000
_cell.length_b   1.000
_cell.length_c   1.000
_cell.angle_alpha   90.00
_cell.angle_beta   90.00
_cell.angle_gamma   90.00
#
_symmetry.space_group_name_H-M   'P 1'
#
loop_
_entity.id
_entity.type
_entity.pdbx_description
1 polymer ?
#
loop_
_entity_poly.entity_id
_entity_poly.type
_entity_poly.pdbx_seq_one_letter_code
_entity_poly.pdbx_strand_id
1 'polypeptide(L)'
;MQSLAIPETTARPWWKGAAIYQIYPRSFMDSNGDGIGDLPGITSRLDHVASLGIDAIWVSPFFTSPMKDFGYDVANYCDVDPIFGTLADFDA
;
A
#
# COMPACT_ATOMS: atom_id res chain seq x y z
N MET A 1 -2.88 -37.95 37.64
CA MET A 1 -2.06 -36.78 37.29
C MET A 1 -2.83 -35.97 36.27
N GLN A 2 -3.38 -34.82 36.64
CA GLN A 2 -4.02 -33.92 35.67
C GLN A 2 -2.93 -33.15 34.92
N SER A 3 -2.93 -33.25 33.60
CA SER A 3 -2.08 -32.45 32.72
C SER A 3 -2.56 -31.00 32.78
N LEU A 4 -1.70 -30.08 33.24
CA LEU A 4 -1.92 -28.65 33.10
C LEU A 4 -1.67 -28.29 31.63
N ALA A 5 -2.74 -27.96 30.89
CA ALA A 5 -2.59 -27.35 29.58
C ALA A 5 -1.98 -25.95 29.76
N ILE A 6 -0.83 -25.71 29.14
CA ILE A 6 -0.25 -24.37 29.03
C ILE A 6 -1.19 -23.57 28.11
N PRO A 7 -1.67 -22.37 28.50
CA PRO A 7 -2.48 -21.58 27.60
C PRO A 7 -1.61 -21.16 26.42
N GLU A 8 -2.00 -21.60 25.21
CA GLU A 8 -1.48 -20.95 24.00
C GLU A 8 -1.85 -19.47 24.09
N THR A 9 -0.85 -18.61 24.15
CA THR A 9 -1.07 -17.19 23.93
C THR A 9 -1.49 -17.08 22.47
N THR A 10 -2.79 -16.94 22.21
CA THR A 10 -3.28 -16.67 20.85
C THR A 10 -2.63 -15.37 20.41
N ALA A 11 -1.68 -15.46 19.48
CA ALA A 11 -1.04 -14.30 18.91
C ALA A 11 -2.16 -13.36 18.42
N ARG A 12 -2.15 -12.11 18.90
CA ARG A 12 -3.15 -11.13 18.47
C ARG A 12 -3.03 -10.96 16.95
N PRO A 13 -4.15 -10.83 16.22
CA PRO A 13 -4.11 -10.51 14.79
C PRO A 13 -3.18 -9.31 14.54
N TRP A 14 -2.32 -9.37 13.53
CA TRP A 14 -1.27 -8.37 13.28
C TRP A 14 -1.81 -6.93 13.22
N TRP A 15 -3.01 -6.75 12.66
CA TRP A 15 -3.64 -5.44 12.48
C TRP A 15 -4.11 -4.82 13.81
N LYS A 16 -4.27 -5.62 14.87
CA LYS A 16 -4.64 -5.10 16.20
C LYS A 16 -3.42 -4.46 16.86
N GLY A 17 -3.30 -3.15 16.68
CA GLY A 17 -2.20 -2.34 17.22
C GLY A 17 -1.16 -1.95 16.17
N ALA A 18 -1.39 -2.28 14.89
CA ALA A 18 -0.51 -1.88 13.80
C ALA A 18 -0.53 -0.36 13.58
N ALA A 19 0.65 0.22 13.36
CA ALA A 19 0.81 1.55 12.80
C ALA A 19 0.73 1.46 11.26
N ILE A 20 -0.27 2.11 10.68
CA ILE A 20 -0.53 2.09 9.24
C ILE A 20 -0.11 3.43 8.64
N TYR A 21 0.70 3.39 7.59
CA TYR A 21 1.07 4.57 6.81
C TYR A 21 0.22 4.66 5.54
N GLN A 22 -0.54 5.74 5.40
CA GLN A 22 -1.31 5.97 4.18
C GLN A 22 -0.45 6.68 3.13
N ILE A 23 -0.31 6.08 1.95
CA ILE A 23 0.34 6.69 0.80
C ILE A 23 -0.72 7.22 -0.16
N TYR A 24 -0.60 8.49 -0.53
CA TYR A 24 -1.34 9.08 -1.65
C TYR A 24 -0.46 9.04 -2.91
N PRO A 25 -0.67 8.11 -3.85
CA PRO A 25 0.32 7.73 -4.88
C PRO A 25 0.75 8.94 -5.71
N ARG A 26 -0.23 9.71 -6.20
CA ARG A 26 -0.05 10.90 -7.04
C ARG A 26 0.91 11.96 -6.50
N SER A 27 1.11 12.02 -5.18
CA SER A 27 1.91 13.08 -4.55
C SER A 27 3.10 12.56 -3.74
N PHE A 28 3.34 11.24 -3.74
CA PHE A 28 4.37 10.66 -2.87
C PHE A 28 5.76 10.74 -3.48
N MET A 29 5.96 10.15 -4.67
CA MET A 29 7.25 10.11 -5.34
C MET A 29 7.04 9.87 -6.85
N ASP A 30 7.44 10.83 -7.67
CA ASP A 30 7.52 10.72 -9.13
C ASP A 30 8.87 10.07 -9.51
N SER A 31 8.83 8.99 -10.29
CA SER A 31 10.02 8.27 -10.73
C SER A 31 10.43 8.56 -12.17
N ASN A 32 9.53 9.13 -12.98
CA ASN A 32 9.70 9.26 -14.42
C ASN A 32 9.80 10.74 -14.90
N GLY A 33 9.51 11.69 -14.02
CA GLY A 33 9.65 13.14 -14.25
C GLY A 33 8.42 13.80 -14.89
N ASP A 34 7.25 13.16 -14.90
CA ASP A 34 6.01 13.73 -15.45
C ASP A 34 5.23 14.61 -14.46
N GLY A 35 5.67 14.68 -13.19
CA GLY A 35 5.06 15.46 -12.12
C GLY A 35 3.95 14.73 -11.35
N ILE A 36 3.74 13.43 -11.59
CA ILE A 36 2.77 12.57 -10.92
C ILE A 36 3.53 11.44 -10.22
N GLY A 37 3.25 11.23 -8.94
CA GLY A 37 3.81 10.10 -8.22
C GLY A 37 3.24 8.77 -8.69
N ASP A 38 4.08 7.73 -8.75
CA ASP A 38 3.81 6.46 -9.41
C ASP A 38 4.25 5.25 -8.56
N LEU A 39 3.89 4.04 -9.00
CA LEU A 39 4.19 2.80 -8.27
C LEU A 39 5.71 2.54 -8.14
N PRO A 40 6.53 2.68 -9.20
CA PRO A 40 8.00 2.56 -9.05
C PRO A 40 8.58 3.57 -8.06
N GLY A 41 8.03 4.79 -8.01
CA GLY A 41 8.37 5.83 -7.04
C GLY A 41 8.07 5.40 -5.61
N ILE A 42 6.91 4.77 -5.36
CA ILE A 42 6.58 4.18 -4.06
C ILE A 42 7.60 3.10 -3.69
N THR A 43 7.87 2.15 -4.59
CA THR A 43 8.82 1.05 -4.35
C THR A 43 10.22 1.58 -4.01
N SER A 44 10.69 2.63 -4.69
CA SER A 44 11.99 3.28 -4.43
C SER A 44 12.12 3.90 -3.03
N ARG A 45 11.01 4.08 -2.30
CA ARG A 45 10.95 4.71 -0.98
C ARG A 45 10.50 3.77 0.13
N LEU A 46 10.29 2.48 -0.14
CA LEU A 46 9.85 1.53 0.89
C LEU A 46 10.83 1.42 2.06
N ASP A 47 12.14 1.52 1.81
CA ASP A 47 13.16 1.55 2.89
C ASP A 47 12.95 2.75 3.83
N HIS A 48 12.57 3.92 3.30
CA HIS A 48 12.23 5.07 4.13
C HIS A 48 10.98 4.80 4.97
N VAL A 49 9.92 4.29 4.35
CA VAL A 49 8.67 3.98 5.05
C VAL A 49 8.90 2.94 6.15
N ALA A 50 9.67 1.89 5.88
CA ALA A 50 10.08 0.89 6.87
C ALA A 50 10.90 1.50 8.01
N SER A 51 11.79 2.46 7.73
CA SER A 51 12.59 3.15 8.76
C SER A 51 11.76 3.94 9.78
N LEU A 52 10.50 4.27 9.46
CA LEU A 52 9.57 4.92 10.39
C LEU A 52 8.97 3.96 11.42
N GLY A 53 9.20 2.65 11.29
CA GLY A 53 8.66 1.62 12.19
C GLY A 53 7.17 1.34 11.98
N ILE A 54 6.68 1.51 10.76
CA ILE A 54 5.29 1.20 10.38
C ILE A 54 5.13 -0.29 10.09
N ASP A 55 3.94 -0.82 10.34
CA ASP A 55 3.63 -2.25 10.16
C ASP A 55 2.98 -2.56 8.81
N ALA A 56 2.26 -1.58 8.24
CA ALA A 56 1.58 -1.74 6.96
C ALA A 56 1.42 -0.42 6.22
N ILE A 57 1.26 -0.53 4.90
CA ILE A 57 0.94 0.59 4.01
C ILE A 57 -0.50 0.46 3.53
N TRP A 58 -1.24 1.57 3.52
CA TRP A 58 -2.49 1.70 2.79
C TRP A 58 -2.30 2.68 1.64
N VAL A 59 -2.44 2.22 0.41
CA VAL A 59 -2.37 3.09 -0.78
C VAL A 59 -3.77 3.58 -1.14
N SER A 60 -3.94 4.89 -1.31
CA SER A 60 -5.14 5.45 -1.96
C SER A 60 -5.31 4.89 -3.39
N PRO A 61 -6.51 4.97 -3.99
CA PRO A 61 -6.80 4.27 -5.25
C PRO A 61 -5.78 4.55 -6.37
N PHE A 62 -5.30 3.49 -6.99
CA PHE A 62 -4.39 3.50 -8.15
C PHE A 62 -4.94 2.67 -9.32
N PHE A 63 -6.19 2.22 -9.22
CA PHE A 63 -6.89 1.51 -10.29
C PHE A 63 -7.28 2.43 -11.44
N THR A 64 -7.53 1.88 -12.63
CA THR A 64 -7.98 2.67 -13.78
C THR A 64 -9.21 3.53 -13.44
N SER A 65 -9.12 4.83 -13.69
CA SER A 65 -10.16 5.81 -13.34
C SER A 65 -10.21 6.97 -14.36
N PRO A 66 -11.38 7.58 -14.60
CA PRO A 66 -11.48 8.85 -15.32
C PRO A 66 -10.86 10.03 -14.57
N MET A 67 -10.44 9.83 -13.32
CA MET A 67 -9.78 10.81 -12.45
C MET A 67 -10.64 12.04 -12.12
N LYS A 68 -11.98 11.93 -12.14
CA LYS A 68 -12.86 13.03 -11.72
C LYS A 68 -12.83 13.26 -10.22
N ASP A 69 -12.53 12.21 -9.46
CA ASP A 69 -12.31 12.23 -8.01
C ASP A 69 -10.96 11.57 -7.67
N PHE A 70 -9.94 11.86 -8.49
CA PHE A 70 -8.55 11.43 -8.29
C PHE A 70 -8.38 9.95 -7.89
N GLY A 71 -9.08 9.06 -8.60
CA GLY A 71 -8.95 7.61 -8.45
C GLY A 71 -10.08 6.96 -7.65
N TYR A 72 -10.88 7.73 -6.90
CA TYR A 72 -12.04 7.18 -6.17
C TYR A 72 -13.22 6.86 -7.10
N ASP A 73 -13.28 7.46 -8.29
CA ASP A 73 -14.19 7.11 -9.38
C ASP A 73 -13.61 5.97 -10.24
N VAL A 74 -13.54 4.76 -9.70
CA VAL A 74 -12.92 3.60 -10.35
C VAL A 74 -13.73 3.13 -11.58
N ALA A 75 -13.04 2.94 -12.71
CA ALA A 75 -13.61 2.40 -13.95
C ALA A 75 -13.29 0.91 -14.16
N ASN A 76 -12.13 0.43 -13.71
CA ASN A 76 -11.74 -0.98 -13.76
C ASN A 76 -11.00 -1.38 -12.48
N TYR A 77 -11.61 -2.25 -11.66
CA TYR A 77 -11.02 -2.71 -10.40
C TYR A 77 -9.92 -3.77 -10.57
N CYS A 78 -9.69 -4.25 -11.79
CA CYS A 78 -8.74 -5.33 -12.08
C CYS A 78 -7.48 -4.86 -12.81
N ASP A 79 -7.30 -3.55 -12.98
CA ASP A 79 -6.16 -2.98 -13.69
C ASP A 79 -5.67 -1.71 -13.00
N VAL A 80 -4.40 -1.38 -13.24
CA VAL A 80 -3.73 -0.17 -12.73
C VAL A 80 -4.02 0.99 -13.68
N ASP A 81 -4.19 2.20 -13.15
CA ASP A 81 -4.26 3.37 -14.02
C ASP A 81 -2.89 3.63 -14.67
N PRO A 82 -2.80 3.78 -16.00
CA PRO A 82 -1.53 4.01 -16.68
C PRO A 82 -0.75 5.23 -16.18
N ILE A 83 -1.39 6.20 -15.52
CA ILE A 83 -0.67 7.32 -14.89
C ILE A 83 0.21 6.89 -13.70
N PHE A 84 -0.08 5.74 -13.09
CA PHE A 84 0.64 5.22 -11.92
C PHE A 84 1.57 4.05 -12.26
N GLY A 85 1.40 3.43 -13.43
CA GLY A 85 2.24 2.31 -13.89
C GLY A 85 1.40 1.17 -14.48
N THR A 86 1.86 -0.05 -14.26
CA THR A 86 1.27 -1.29 -14.76
C THR A 86 1.00 -2.28 -13.64
N LEU A 87 0.25 -3.36 -13.93
CA LEU A 87 0.12 -4.49 -13.00
C LEU A 87 1.48 -5.10 -12.61
N ALA A 88 2.45 -5.12 -13.53
CA ALA A 88 3.79 -5.61 -13.24
C ALA A 88 4.54 -4.71 -12.24
N ASP A 89 4.32 -3.39 -12.29
CA ASP A 89 4.88 -2.46 -11.31
C ASP A 89 4.25 -2.61 -9.92
N PHE A 90 3.00 -3.10 -9.86
CA PHE A 90 2.34 -3.43 -8.59
C PHE A 90 2.82 -4.76 -7.99
N ASP A 91 3.16 -5.75 -8.84
CA ASP A 91 3.62 -7.07 -8.41
C ASP A 91 5.09 -7.12 -7.93
N ALA A 92 5.90 -6.11 -8.29
CA ALA A 92 7.36 -6.06 -8.08
C ALA A 92 7.77 -5.73 -6.64
#